data_AF-A0A0M2FVG8-F1
#
_entry.id   AF-A0A0M2FVG8-F1
#
_cell.length_a   1.000
_cell.length_b   1.000
_cell.length_c   1.000
_cell.angle_alpha   90.00
_cell.angle_beta   90.00
_cell.angle_gamma   90.00
#
_symmetry.space_group_name_H-M   'P 1'
#
loop_
_entity.id
_entity.type
_entity.pdbx_description
1 polymer ?
#
loop_
_entity_poly.entity_id
_entity_poly.type
_entity_poly.pdbx_seq_one_letter_code
_entity_poly.pdbx_strand_id
1 'polypeptide(L)'
;MNDQEVSENLSFFAMLFRVDENPQTGMWLLYGTILVLAIIVFKLGFARRLPILKALVIYLFLIFGCTFLTFLGIFLPVAEGLVVAAAILIIYKIRLHRAKKEGTVNT
;
A
#
# COMPACT_ATOMS: atom_id res chain seq x y z
N MET A 1 -34.79 -0.57 -0.96
CA MET A 1 -33.47 -0.53 -0.29
C MET A 1 -32.52 0.01 -1.34
N ASN A 2 -31.93 1.19 -1.12
CA ASN A 2 -31.34 2.01 -2.18
C ASN A 2 -29.91 1.52 -2.49
N ASP A 3 -29.65 1.13 -3.74
CA ASP A 3 -28.38 0.56 -4.20
C ASP A 3 -27.16 1.50 -4.08
N GLN A 4 -27.36 2.75 -3.63
CA GLN A 4 -26.30 3.75 -3.46
C GLN A 4 -25.50 3.60 -2.15
N GLU A 5 -26.07 3.02 -1.08
CA GLU A 5 -25.41 2.97 0.24
C GLU A 5 -24.26 1.93 0.31
N VAL A 6 -24.33 0.89 -0.52
CA VAL A 6 -23.28 -0.14 -0.63
C VAL A 6 -22.01 0.45 -1.25
N SER A 7 -22.14 1.47 -2.10
CA SER A 7 -21.01 2.10 -2.82
C SER A 7 -20.13 2.97 -1.91
N GLU A 8 -20.67 3.51 -0.82
CA GLU A 8 -19.93 4.42 0.08
C GLU A 8 -18.91 3.70 0.99
N ASN A 9 -19.02 2.39 1.16
CA ASN A 9 -18.09 1.59 1.96
C ASN A 9 -17.07 0.81 1.11
N LEU A 10 -17.21 0.82 -0.22
CA LEU A 10 -16.23 0.23 -1.12
C LEU A 10 -15.01 1.15 -1.24
N SER A 11 -13.82 0.58 -1.11
CA SER A 11 -12.58 1.33 -1.34
C SER A 11 -12.56 1.95 -2.74
N PHE A 12 -12.01 3.16 -2.90
CA PHE A 12 -11.93 3.87 -4.18
C PHE A 12 -11.39 2.98 -5.31
N PHE A 13 -10.43 2.12 -4.97
CA PHE A 13 -9.84 1.16 -5.89
C PHE A 13 -10.78 0.01 -6.28
N ALA A 14 -11.66 -0.45 -5.39
CA ALA A 14 -12.69 -1.45 -5.74
C ALA A 14 -13.67 -0.92 -6.79
N MET A 15 -14.03 0.36 -6.69
CA MET A 15 -14.84 1.06 -7.70
C MET A 15 -14.03 1.27 -9.00
N LEU A 16 -12.77 1.70 -8.91
CA LEU A 16 -11.89 1.93 -10.07
C LEU A 16 -11.67 0.66 -10.90
N PHE A 17 -11.56 -0.51 -10.24
CA PHE A 17 -11.37 -1.79 -10.91
C PHE A 17 -12.69 -2.47 -11.33
N ARG A 18 -13.84 -1.79 -11.20
CA ARG A 18 -15.17 -2.30 -11.61
C ARG A 18 -15.42 -3.71 -11.07
N VAL A 19 -15.13 -3.94 -9.79
CA VAL A 19 -15.43 -5.21 -9.09
C VAL A 19 -16.89 -5.62 -9.26
N ASP A 20 -17.79 -4.65 -9.42
CA ASP A 20 -19.22 -4.84 -9.61
C ASP A 20 -19.57 -5.59 -10.92
N GLU A 21 -18.82 -5.38 -11.99
CA GLU A 21 -19.13 -5.94 -13.32
C GLU A 21 -18.47 -7.31 -13.53
N ASN A 22 -17.29 -7.53 -12.95
CA ASN A 22 -16.57 -8.81 -12.97
C ASN A 22 -15.83 -9.02 -11.63
N PRO A 23 -16.51 -9.55 -10.60
CA PRO A 23 -15.96 -9.64 -9.24
C PRO A 23 -14.71 -10.51 -9.15
N GLN A 24 -14.61 -11.53 -10.01
CA GLN A 24 -13.46 -12.42 -10.05
C GLN A 24 -12.18 -11.69 -10.50
N THR A 25 -12.27 -10.89 -11.57
CA THR A 25 -11.12 -10.15 -12.14
C THR A 25 -10.78 -8.93 -11.30
N GLY A 26 -11.78 -8.20 -10.84
CA GLY A 26 -11.58 -7.00 -10.00
C GLY A 26 -10.90 -7.32 -8.68
N MET A 27 -11.25 -8.44 -8.04
CA MET A 27 -10.62 -8.86 -6.78
C MET A 27 -9.15 -9.25 -6.97
N TRP A 28 -8.78 -9.89 -8.09
CA TRP A 28 -7.39 -10.18 -8.44
C TRP A 28 -6.57 -8.91 -8.69
N LEU A 29 -7.14 -7.92 -9.40
CA LEU A 29 -6.50 -6.61 -9.63
C LEU A 29 -6.31 -5.82 -8.32
N LEU A 30 -7.33 -5.84 -7.45
CA LEU A 30 -7.27 -5.21 -6.14
C LEU A 30 -6.20 -5.88 -5.26
N TYR A 31 -6.18 -7.21 -5.20
CA TYR A 31 -5.16 -7.98 -4.51
C TYR A 31 -3.76 -7.63 -5.01
N GLY A 32 -3.56 -7.62 -6.33
CA GLY A 32 -2.29 -7.24 -6.94
C GLY A 32 -1.85 -5.83 -6.58
N THR A 33 -2.77 -4.87 -6.59
CA THR A 33 -2.49 -3.47 -6.24
C THR A 33 -2.12 -3.33 -4.77
N ILE A 34 -2.90 -3.92 -3.86
CA ILE A 34 -2.63 -3.92 -2.42
C ILE A 34 -1.27 -4.55 -2.14
N LEU A 35 -0.98 -5.70 -2.77
CA LEU A 35 0.30 -6.39 -2.64
C LEU A 35 1.46 -5.50 -3.10
N VAL A 36 1.38 -4.92 -4.30
CA VAL A 36 2.42 -4.04 -4.85
C VAL A 36 2.63 -2.80 -3.97
N LEU A 37 1.55 -2.12 -3.56
CA LEU A 37 1.63 -0.98 -2.64
C LEU A 37 2.23 -1.40 -1.30
N ALA A 38 1.84 -2.56 -0.76
CA ALA A 38 2.35 -3.05 0.52
C ALA A 38 3.85 -3.32 0.42
N ILE A 39 4.33 -3.89 -0.69
CA ILE A 39 5.76 -4.08 -0.97
C ILE A 39 6.48 -2.74 -1.03
N ILE A 40 5.91 -1.74 -1.73
CA ILE A 40 6.49 -0.40 -1.86
C ILE A 40 6.60 0.27 -0.49
N VAL A 41 5.49 0.32 0.27
CA VAL A 41 5.43 0.89 1.63
C VAL A 41 6.40 0.17 2.54
N PHE A 42 6.44 -1.16 2.50
CA PHE A 42 7.36 -1.95 3.31
C PHE A 42 8.82 -1.60 2.99
N LYS A 43 9.17 -1.56 1.70
CA LYS A 43 10.51 -1.19 1.23
C LYS A 43 10.88 0.27 1.56
N LEU A 44 9.90 1.17 1.62
CA LEU A 44 10.11 2.58 1.96
C LEU A 44 10.20 2.82 3.47
N GLY A 45 9.28 2.24 4.23
CA GLY A 45 9.16 2.38 5.68
C GLY A 45 10.30 1.68 6.41
N PHE A 46 10.70 0.51 5.93
CA PHE A 46 11.94 -0.13 6.35
C PHE A 46 13.10 0.46 5.56
N ALA A 47 13.53 1.67 5.92
CA ALA A 47 14.76 2.32 5.43
C ALA A 47 16.05 1.59 5.86
N ARG A 48 16.01 0.27 6.04
CA ARG A 48 17.09 -0.55 6.59
C ARG A 48 17.55 -1.55 5.53
N ARG A 49 18.87 -1.74 5.41
CA ARG A 49 19.49 -2.81 4.60
C ARG A 49 19.01 -4.16 5.13
N LEU A 50 17.92 -4.69 4.59
CA LEU A 50 17.43 -6.00 5.01
C LEU A 50 18.29 -7.08 4.32
N PRO A 51 18.97 -7.96 5.09
CA PRO A 51 19.61 -9.13 4.50
C PRO A 51 18.55 -9.96 3.79
N ILE A 52 18.89 -10.46 2.60
CA ILE A 52 17.98 -11.09 1.63
C ILE A 52 17.14 -12.20 2.28
N LEU A 53 17.73 -12.92 3.23
CA LEU A 53 17.07 -14.00 3.97
C LEU A 53 15.93 -13.52 4.89
N LYS A 54 16.07 -12.35 5.54
CA LYS A 54 15.00 -11.76 6.36
C LYS A 54 13.89 -11.18 5.49
N ALA A 55 14.25 -10.61 4.35
CA ALA A 55 13.28 -10.10 3.39
C ALA A 55 12.35 -11.20 2.88
N LEU A 56 12.86 -12.43 2.67
CA LEU A 56 12.06 -13.57 2.25
C LEU A 56 10.93 -13.91 3.25
N VAL A 57 11.27 -14.02 4.55
CA VAL A 57 10.28 -14.28 5.62
C VAL A 57 9.21 -13.19 5.65
N ILE A 58 9.62 -11.93 5.49
CA ILE A 58 8.68 -10.82 5.49
C ILE A 58 7.80 -10.85 4.24
N TYR A 59 8.34 -11.19 3.07
CA TYR A 59 7.53 -11.32 1.86
C TYR A 59 6.48 -12.43 1.97
N LEU A 60 6.80 -13.54 2.63
CA LEU A 60 5.83 -14.58 2.96
C LEU A 60 4.73 -14.06 3.89
N PHE A 61 5.12 -13.36 4.96
CA PHE A 61 4.17 -12.70 5.86
C PHE A 61 3.33 -11.64 5.14
N LEU A 62 3.90 -10.94 4.16
CA LEU A 62 3.25 -9.89 3.39
C LEU A 62 2.21 -10.47 2.43
N ILE A 63 2.53 -11.57 1.73
CA ILE A 63 1.58 -12.29 0.87
C ILE A 63 0.41 -12.80 1.72
N PHE A 64 0.70 -13.42 2.87
CA PHE A 64 -0.32 -13.92 3.78
C PHE A 64 -1.17 -12.79 4.38
N GLY A 65 -0.53 -11.70 4.79
CA GLY A 65 -1.19 -10.50 5.28
C GLY A 65 -2.03 -9.81 4.22
N CYS A 66 -1.57 -9.75 2.96
CA CYS A 66 -2.33 -9.16 1.85
C CYS A 66 -3.57 -9.96 1.50
N THR A 67 -3.59 -11.28 1.70
CA THR A 67 -4.81 -12.09 1.59
C THR A 67 -5.85 -11.65 2.61
N PHE A 68 -5.42 -11.43 3.85
CA PHE A 68 -6.29 -10.87 4.89
C PHE A 68 -6.69 -9.41 4.59
N LEU A 69 -5.74 -8.60 4.10
CA LEU A 69 -5.94 -7.19 3.79
C LEU A 69 -6.85 -6.97 2.58
N THR A 70 -6.89 -7.90 1.64
CA THR A 70 -7.80 -7.88 0.49
C THR A 70 -9.21 -8.24 0.94
N PHE A 71 -9.35 -9.18 1.89
CA PHE A 71 -10.63 -9.46 2.52
C PHE A 71 -11.16 -8.24 3.28
N LEU A 72 -10.30 -7.52 4.02
CA LEU A 72 -10.67 -6.26 4.66
C LEU A 72 -10.82 -5.10 3.65
N GLY A 73 -10.09 -5.12 2.53
CA GLY A 73 -10.04 -4.05 1.52
C GLY A 73 -11.32 -3.88 0.72
N ILE A 74 -12.21 -4.87 0.80
CA ILE A 74 -13.59 -4.80 0.30
C ILE A 74 -14.45 -3.89 1.18
N PHE A 75 -14.19 -3.87 2.49
CA PHE A 75 -14.95 -3.10 3.48
C PHE A 75 -14.23 -1.85 4.00
N LEU A 76 -12.93 -1.73 3.71
CA LEU A 76 -12.06 -0.73 4.30
C LEU A 76 -11.16 -0.12 3.21
N PRO A 77 -10.96 1.21 3.17
CA PRO A 77 -10.13 1.92 2.18
C PRO A 77 -8.63 1.69 2.40
N VAL A 78 -8.20 0.42 2.46
CA VAL A 78 -6.82 0.05 2.83
C VAL A 78 -5.82 0.45 1.75
N ALA A 79 -6.18 0.28 0.48
CA ALA A 79 -5.34 0.68 -0.64
C ALA A 79 -5.04 2.18 -0.60
N GLU A 80 -6.04 3.02 -0.32
CA GLU A 80 -5.90 4.46 -0.15
C GLU A 80 -4.99 4.80 1.05
N GLY A 81 -5.19 4.11 2.17
CA GLY A 81 -4.32 4.23 3.35
C GLY A 81 -2.85 3.90 3.04
N LEU A 82 -2.59 2.86 2.24
CA LEU A 82 -1.25 2.51 1.79
C LEU A 82 -0.66 3.58 0.84
N VAL A 83 -1.45 4.14 -0.06
CA VAL A 83 -1.01 5.26 -0.92
C VAL A 83 -0.61 6.46 -0.06
N VAL A 84 -1.43 6.84 0.92
CA VAL A 84 -1.15 7.97 1.81
C VAL A 84 0.10 7.70 2.65
N ALA A 85 0.24 6.50 3.22
CA ALA A 85 1.44 6.11 3.96
C ALA A 85 2.70 6.16 3.08
N ALA A 86 2.63 5.65 1.85
CA ALA A 86 3.72 5.73 0.88
C ALA A 86 4.08 7.19 0.58
N ALA A 87 3.08 8.05 0.30
CA ALA A 87 3.28 9.46 0.02
C ALA A 87 3.97 10.19 1.19
N ILE A 88 3.50 9.97 2.42
CA ILE A 88 4.10 10.53 3.64
C ILE A 88 5.57 10.10 3.76
N LEU A 89 5.86 8.81 3.57
CA LEU A 89 7.22 8.28 3.64
C LEU A 89 8.12 8.85 2.53
N ILE A 90 7.62 9.00 1.31
CA ILE A 90 8.34 9.63 0.20
C ILE A 90 8.72 11.07 0.58
N ILE A 91 7.74 11.87 1.03
CA ILE A 91 7.97 13.26 1.43
C ILE A 91 8.96 13.34 2.59
N TYR A 92 8.79 12.50 3.61
CA TYR A 92 9.71 12.42 4.75
C TYR A 92 11.13 12.09 4.30
N LYS A 93 11.30 11.11 3.40
CA LYS A 93 12.59 10.68 2.89
C LYS A 93 13.26 11.78 2.07
N ILE A 94 12.51 12.52 1.25
CA ILE A 94 13.04 13.67 0.50
C ILE A 94 13.52 14.76 1.47
N ARG A 95 12.70 15.13 2.46
CA ARG A 95 13.08 16.12 3.48
C ARG A 95 14.32 15.70 4.25
N LEU A 96 14.41 14.44 4.67
CA LEU A 96 15.54 13.93 5.44
C LEU A 96 16.85 13.91 4.62
N HIS A 97 16.79 13.53 3.34
CA HIS A 97 17.97 13.55 2.47
C HIS A 97 18.43 14.98 2.16
N ARG A 98 17.50 15.94 2.07
CA ARG A 98 17.82 17.36 1.91
C ARG A 98 18.47 17.94 3.16
N ALA A 99 17.91 17.68 4.35
CA ALA A 99 18.53 18.09 5.62
C ALA A 99 19.95 17.52 5.81
N LYS A 100 20.22 16.28 5.35
CA LYS A 100 21.57 15.70 5.41
C LYS A 100 22.55 16.31 4.40
N LYS A 101 22.08 16.87 3.29
CA LYS A 101 22.90 17.58 2.28
C LYS A 101 23.10 19.06 2.62
N GLU A 102 22.16 19.67 3.34
CA GLU A 102 22.21 21.07 3.76
C GLU A 102 23.07 21.28 5.02
N GLY A 103 23.53 20.19 5.65
CA GLY A 103 24.51 20.18 6.76
C GLY A 103 25.98 20.23 6.37
N THR A 104 26.34 20.47 5.11
CA THR A 104 27.71 20.90 4.73
C THR A 104 27.73 22.42 4.57
N VAL A 105 27.64 23.11 5.71
CA VAL A 105 28.21 24.45 5.87
C VAL A 105 29.70 24.27 6.11
N ASN A 106 30.49 24.80 5.18
CA ASN A 106 31.87 25.30 5.29
C ASN A 106 32.77 24.73 6.40
N THR A 107 33.86 24.08 5.99
CA THR A 107 35.22 24.58 6.27
C THR A 107 36.10 24.27 5.08
#